data_AF-A0A7C5CL18-F1
#
_entry.id   AF-A0A7C5CL18-F1
#
_cell.length_a   1.000
_cell.length_b   1.000
_cell.length_c   1.000
_cell.angle_alpha   90.00
_cell.angle_beta   90.00
_cell.angle_gamma   90.00
#
_symmetry.space_group_name_H-M   'P 1'
#
loop_
_entity.id
_entity.type
_entity.pdbx_description
1 polymer ?
#
loop_
_entity_poly.entity_id
_entity_poly.type
_entity_poly.pdbx_seq_one_letter_code
_entity_poly.pdbx_strand_id
1 'polypeptide(L)'
;AITMPIGKISKEDEDLIACSKDALYYAIENIKVGMRFKELSYLLENFILDRGYIPLRDFCGHGIGKKPHEEPNIPNYLEGKPKQGPKIKNGMVFCLEPMICQKSSQPVVWDDKWSVVSEDGLNSSHYEHTVAIIDNKAVILTEA
;
A
#
# COMPACT_ATOMS: atom_id res chain seq x y z
N ALA A 1 -6.63 -6.70 3.52
CA ALA A 1 -6.05 -7.06 4.85
C ALA A 1 -6.22 -5.90 5.84
N ILE A 2 -6.16 -6.16 7.15
CA ILE A 2 -6.11 -5.13 8.20
C ILE A 2 -5.15 -5.56 9.33
N THR A 3 -4.43 -4.62 9.92
CA THR A 3 -3.70 -4.83 11.19
C THR A 3 -4.60 -4.48 12.37
N MET A 4 -4.70 -5.41 13.33
CA MET A 4 -5.57 -5.32 14.49
C MET A 4 -4.77 -5.39 15.80
N PRO A 5 -4.99 -4.48 16.76
CA PRO A 5 -4.37 -4.57 18.07
C PRO A 5 -4.97 -5.72 18.88
N ILE A 6 -4.14 -6.41 19.66
CA ILE A 6 -4.57 -7.47 20.58
C ILE A 6 -4.34 -6.99 22.01
N GLY A 7 -5.42 -6.58 22.69
CA GLY A 7 -5.34 -5.98 24.03
C GLY A 7 -4.92 -4.51 23.98
N LYS A 8 -4.27 -4.05 25.07
CA LYS A 8 -3.73 -2.69 25.15
C LYS A 8 -2.34 -2.65 24.52
N ILE A 9 -2.16 -1.76 23.54
CA ILE A 9 -0.90 -1.56 22.83
C ILE A 9 -0.25 -0.22 23.20
N SER A 10 0.98 0.00 22.72
CA SER A 10 1.69 1.25 22.88
C SER A 10 1.11 2.35 21.98
N LYS A 11 1.42 3.63 22.26
CA LYS A 11 1.00 4.73 21.40
C LYS A 11 1.70 4.66 20.04
N GLU A 12 2.94 4.21 20.04
CA GLU A 12 3.76 4.00 18.87
C GLU A 12 3.15 2.96 17.92
N ASP A 13 2.61 1.86 18.46
CA ASP A 13 1.91 0.85 17.66
C ASP A 13 0.54 1.36 17.16
N GLU A 14 -0.18 2.17 17.94
CA GLU A 14 -1.42 2.80 17.49
C GLU A 14 -1.16 3.72 16.30
N ASP A 15 -0.11 4.53 16.37
CA ASP A 15 0.28 5.47 15.30
C ASP A 15 0.80 4.74 14.06
N LEU A 16 1.50 3.61 14.23
CA LEU A 16 1.94 2.74 13.14
C LEU A 16 0.74 2.11 12.39
N ILE A 17 -0.23 1.58 13.14
CA ILE A 17 -1.47 1.03 12.58
C ILE A 17 -2.24 2.13 11.84
N ALA A 18 -2.40 3.30 12.46
CA ALA A 18 -3.05 4.45 11.84
C ALA A 18 -2.33 4.88 10.55
N CYS A 19 -1.00 4.86 10.50
CA CYS A 19 -0.23 5.19 9.29
C CYS A 19 -0.62 4.30 8.12
N SER A 20 -0.64 2.97 8.28
CA SER A 20 -1.01 2.05 7.20
C SER A 20 -2.44 2.26 6.72
N LYS A 21 -3.39 2.44 7.65
CA LYS A 21 -4.80 2.66 7.33
C LYS A 21 -5.00 3.98 6.61
N ASP A 22 -4.52 5.07 7.18
CA ASP A 22 -4.76 6.40 6.64
C ASP A 22 -4.04 6.60 5.31
N ALA A 23 -2.85 6.00 5.10
CA ALA A 23 -2.17 6.03 3.81
C ALA A 23 -3.01 5.36 2.70
N LEU A 24 -3.63 4.22 3.01
CA LEU A 24 -4.51 3.52 2.08
C LEU A 24 -5.70 4.40 1.67
N TYR A 25 -6.44 4.92 2.65
CA TYR A 25 -7.61 5.76 2.36
C TYR A 25 -7.23 7.07 1.67
N TYR A 26 -6.16 7.73 2.11
CA TYR A 26 -5.63 8.93 1.45
C TYR A 26 -5.30 8.68 -0.02
N ALA A 27 -4.65 7.55 -0.34
CA ALA A 27 -4.35 7.19 -1.71
C ALA A 27 -5.63 6.96 -2.52
N ILE A 28 -6.59 6.20 -1.99
CA ILE A 28 -7.88 5.90 -2.64
C ILE A 28 -8.66 7.18 -2.96
N GLU A 29 -8.78 8.09 -2.00
CA GLU A 29 -9.50 9.37 -2.15
C GLU A 29 -8.88 10.28 -3.22
N ASN A 30 -7.58 10.15 -3.46
CA ASN A 30 -6.86 10.95 -4.44
C ASN A 30 -6.77 10.31 -5.84
N ILE A 31 -7.35 9.12 -6.04
CA ILE A 31 -7.38 8.48 -7.35
C ILE A 31 -8.21 9.31 -8.34
N LYS A 32 -7.61 9.61 -9.49
CA LYS A 32 -8.25 10.31 -10.61
C LYS A 32 -8.00 9.54 -11.90
N VAL A 33 -9.07 9.27 -12.66
CA VAL A 33 -8.92 8.66 -13.99
C VAL A 33 -7.99 9.52 -14.85
N GLY A 34 -7.05 8.86 -15.51
CA GLY A 34 -6.03 9.50 -16.34
C GLY A 34 -4.71 9.81 -15.62
N MET A 35 -4.68 9.79 -14.28
CA MET A 35 -3.42 9.81 -13.53
C MET A 35 -2.66 8.51 -13.76
N ARG A 36 -1.35 8.51 -13.49
CA ARG A 36 -0.51 7.31 -13.58
C ARG A 36 -0.36 6.63 -12.24
N PHE A 37 -0.17 5.31 -12.26
CA PHE A 37 0.04 4.53 -11.04
C PHE A 37 1.26 5.00 -10.24
N LYS A 38 2.31 5.50 -10.91
CA LYS A 38 3.47 6.10 -10.22
C LYS A 38 3.16 7.42 -9.51
N GLU A 39 2.15 8.17 -9.95
CA GLU A 39 1.67 9.33 -9.20
C GLU A 39 0.98 8.89 -7.89
N LEU A 40 0.31 7.73 -7.91
CA LEU A 40 -0.29 7.14 -6.72
C LEU A 40 0.78 6.60 -5.75
N SER A 41 1.81 5.91 -6.26
CA SER A 41 2.98 5.50 -5.46
C SER A 41 3.70 6.68 -4.82
N TYR A 42 3.81 7.81 -5.53
CA TYR A 42 4.38 9.04 -4.97
C TYR A 42 3.53 9.63 -3.85
N LEU A 43 2.19 9.60 -3.97
CA LEU A 43 1.29 10.05 -2.90
C LEU A 43 1.40 9.17 -1.66
N LEU A 44 1.45 7.84 -1.84
CA LEU A 44 1.67 6.88 -0.75
C LEU A 44 3.01 7.13 -0.06
N GLU A 45 4.10 7.22 -0.82
CA GLU A 45 5.44 7.41 -0.27
C GLU A 45 5.52 8.66 0.60
N ASN A 46 5.09 9.81 0.08
CA ASN A 46 5.16 11.07 0.83
C ASN A 46 4.28 11.02 2.07
N PHE A 47 3.06 10.46 2.00
CA PHE A 47 2.19 10.35 3.16
C PHE A 47 2.84 9.51 4.28
N ILE A 48 3.49 8.41 3.91
CA ILE A 48 4.17 7.51 4.85
C ILE A 48 5.40 8.22 5.47
N LEU A 49 6.21 8.86 4.63
CA LEU A 49 7.42 9.59 5.06
C LEU A 49 7.07 10.79 5.96
N ASP A 50 6.02 11.55 5.65
CA ASP A 50 5.57 12.69 6.44
C ASP A 50 5.08 12.29 7.84
N ARG A 51 4.69 11.02 8.03
CA ARG A 51 4.36 10.45 9.34
C ARG A 51 5.57 9.88 10.09
N GLY A 52 6.77 9.96 9.51
CA GLY A 52 8.01 9.48 10.13
C GLY A 52 8.24 7.97 9.96
N TYR A 53 7.53 7.32 9.04
CA TYR A 53 7.69 5.91 8.71
C TYR A 53 8.24 5.72 7.30
N ILE A 54 8.46 4.47 6.88
CA ILE A 54 9.05 4.15 5.57
C ILE A 54 8.25 3.00 4.93
N PRO A 55 7.93 3.04 3.62
CA PRO A 55 7.29 1.91 2.95
C PRO A 55 8.25 0.70 2.82
N LEU A 56 7.71 -0.51 2.96
CA LEU A 56 8.45 -1.74 2.65
C LEU A 56 8.80 -1.81 1.15
N ARG A 57 10.02 -2.25 0.82
CA ARG A 57 10.45 -2.49 -0.57
C ARG A 57 10.19 -3.93 -1.00
N ASP A 58 10.17 -4.14 -2.33
CA ASP A 58 9.97 -5.45 -3.00
C ASP A 58 8.58 -6.08 -2.87
N PHE A 59 7.66 -5.45 -2.12
CA PHE A 59 6.25 -5.81 -2.02
C PHE A 59 5.38 -4.62 -2.44
N CYS A 60 4.27 -4.92 -3.13
CA CYS A 60 3.46 -3.89 -3.77
C CYS A 60 2.03 -4.36 -4.01
N GLY A 61 1.13 -3.39 -4.19
CA GLY A 61 -0.18 -3.66 -4.76
C GLY A 61 -0.09 -4.11 -6.21
N HIS A 62 -1.20 -4.61 -6.72
CA HIS A 62 -1.22 -5.29 -8.01
C HIS A 62 -2.58 -5.17 -8.69
N GLY A 63 -2.63 -5.37 -10.01
CA GLY A 63 -3.89 -5.68 -10.70
C GLY A 63 -4.47 -6.99 -10.15
N ILE A 64 -5.80 -7.08 -10.09
CA ILE A 64 -6.48 -8.29 -9.62
C ILE A 64 -7.74 -8.53 -10.44
N GLY A 65 -8.02 -9.80 -10.75
CA GLY A 65 -9.17 -10.17 -11.55
C GLY A 65 -9.29 -11.67 -11.75
N LYS A 66 -8.87 -12.17 -12.91
CA LYS A 66 -8.92 -13.61 -13.20
C LYS A 66 -7.82 -14.37 -12.49
N LYS A 67 -6.69 -13.71 -12.23
CA LYS A 67 -5.59 -14.19 -11.41
C LYS A 67 -5.51 -13.37 -10.13
N PRO A 68 -4.93 -13.94 -9.05
CA PRO A 68 -4.72 -13.22 -7.80
C PRO A 68 -3.80 -12.02 -8.01
N HIS A 69 -2.73 -12.16 -8.81
CA HIS A 69 -1.81 -11.07 -9.13
C HIS A 69 -1.72 -10.87 -10.65
N GLU A 70 -1.97 -9.65 -11.10
CA GLU A 70 -1.88 -9.18 -12.50
C GLU A 70 -1.20 -7.80 -12.53
N GLU A 71 -0.81 -7.35 -13.73
CA GLU A 71 -0.34 -5.96 -13.90
C GLU A 71 -1.48 -4.95 -13.68
N PRO A 72 -1.19 -3.72 -13.22
CA PRO A 72 0.15 -3.21 -12.94
C PRO A 72 0.63 -3.55 -11.53
N ASN A 73 1.94 -3.65 -11.34
CA ASN A 73 2.54 -3.53 -10.00
C ASN A 73 2.43 -2.07 -9.51
N ILE A 74 2.02 -1.89 -8.26
CA ILE A 74 1.73 -0.58 -7.63
C ILE A 74 2.53 -0.49 -6.33
N PRO A 75 3.82 -0.12 -6.39
CA PRO A 75 4.64 0.00 -5.19
C PRO A 75 4.13 1.10 -4.26
N ASN A 76 4.38 0.94 -2.96
CA ASN A 76 4.09 1.93 -1.92
C ASN A 76 5.12 3.07 -1.86
N TYR A 77 6.06 3.08 -2.81
CA TYR A 77 7.15 4.02 -2.96
C TYR A 77 7.36 4.38 -4.43
N LEU A 78 7.87 5.56 -4.73
CA LEU A 78 8.10 5.97 -6.11
C LEU A 78 9.39 5.36 -6.66
N GLU A 79 9.25 4.59 -7.74
CA GLU A 79 10.39 4.26 -8.61
C GLU A 79 10.41 5.13 -9.86
N GLY A 80 11.50 5.86 -10.08
CA GLY A 80 11.66 6.74 -11.24
C GLY A 80 10.85 8.03 -11.12
N LYS A 81 10.21 8.48 -12.22
CA LYS A 81 9.47 9.75 -12.23
C LYS A 81 7.94 9.51 -12.10
N PRO A 82 7.19 10.36 -11.36
CA PRO A 82 5.76 10.13 -11.12
C PRO A 82 4.93 10.06 -12.41
N LYS A 83 5.24 10.91 -13.41
CA LYS A 83 4.49 11.01 -14.67
C LYS A 83 4.87 9.96 -15.72
N GLN A 84 5.27 8.75 -15.31
CA GLN A 84 5.61 7.62 -16.17
C GLN A 84 4.75 6.37 -15.91
N GLY A 85 4.75 5.42 -16.84
CA GLY A 85 4.04 4.14 -16.69
C GLY A 85 2.55 4.19 -17.07
N PRO A 86 1.77 3.14 -16.74
CA PRO A 86 0.37 3.03 -17.12
C PRO A 86 -0.52 4.09 -16.45
N LYS A 87 -1.62 4.44 -17.13
CA LYS A 87 -2.67 5.32 -16.59
C LYS A 87 -3.78 4.50 -15.95
N ILE A 88 -4.35 5.02 -14.88
CA ILE A 88 -5.60 4.56 -14.29
C ILE A 88 -6.75 4.86 -15.26
N LYS A 89 -7.57 3.86 -15.55
CA LYS A 89 -8.71 3.95 -16.48
C LYS A 89 -9.97 3.40 -15.82
N ASN A 90 -11.12 3.89 -16.28
CA ASN A 90 -12.41 3.29 -15.91
C ASN A 90 -12.45 1.80 -16.24
N GLY A 91 -13.02 1.01 -15.35
CA GLY A 91 -13.10 -0.46 -15.45
C GLY A 91 -11.87 -1.22 -14.94
N MET A 92 -10.81 -0.53 -14.52
CA MET A 92 -9.66 -1.20 -13.88
C MET A 92 -10.02 -1.65 -12.47
N VAL A 93 -9.45 -2.79 -12.06
CA VAL A 93 -9.52 -3.33 -10.70
C VAL A 93 -8.11 -3.63 -10.23
N PHE A 94 -7.74 -3.12 -9.05
CA PHE A 94 -6.42 -3.29 -8.49
C PHE A 94 -6.46 -3.19 -6.97
N CYS A 95 -5.41 -3.73 -6.36
CA CYS A 95 -5.15 -3.70 -4.93
C CYS A 95 -4.24 -2.51 -4.58
N LEU A 96 -4.56 -1.83 -3.49
CA LEU A 96 -3.61 -0.95 -2.78
C LEU A 96 -3.38 -1.54 -1.39
N GLU A 97 -2.12 -1.70 -1.04
CA GLU A 97 -1.69 -2.45 0.14
C GLU A 97 -0.44 -1.82 0.81
N PRO A 98 -0.57 -0.63 1.42
CA PRO A 98 0.55 -0.02 2.14
C PRO A 98 1.04 -0.92 3.28
N MET A 99 2.31 -1.32 3.16
CA MET A 99 3.08 -2.02 4.19
C MET A 99 4.10 -1.05 4.78
N ILE A 100 3.96 -0.76 6.08
CA ILE A 100 4.68 0.30 6.78
C ILE A 100 5.75 -0.28 7.68
N CYS A 101 6.96 0.25 7.55
CA CYS A 101 8.12 -0.06 8.37
C CYS A 101 8.55 1.16 9.20
N GLN A 102 9.26 0.91 10.31
CA GLN A 102 9.71 1.98 11.21
C GLN A 102 11.05 2.59 10.80
N LYS A 103 12.09 1.78 10.55
CA LYS A 103 13.45 2.29 10.29
C LYS A 103 14.14 1.68 9.08
N SER A 104 13.87 0.42 8.75
CA SER A 104 14.39 -0.22 7.54
C SER A 104 13.26 -0.59 6.58
N SER A 105 13.43 -0.28 5.29
CA SER A 105 12.54 -0.74 4.21
C SER A 105 12.92 -2.11 3.67
N GLN A 106 14.01 -2.72 4.17
CA GLN A 106 14.57 -3.95 3.64
C GLN A 106 13.79 -5.17 4.17
N PRO A 107 13.17 -5.98 3.30
CA PRO A 107 12.60 -7.25 3.71
C PRO A 107 13.69 -8.31 3.94
N VAL A 108 13.43 -9.19 4.91
CA VAL A 108 14.13 -10.47 5.08
C VAL A 108 13.10 -11.58 4.96
N VAL A 109 13.31 -12.49 4.01
CA VAL A 109 12.50 -13.70 3.85
C VAL A 109 13.11 -14.82 4.68
N TRP A 110 12.32 -15.41 5.56
CA TRP A 110 12.76 -16.52 6.42
C TRP A 110 12.97 -17.82 5.63
N ASP A 111 13.54 -18.81 6.31
CA ASP A 111 13.85 -20.11 5.73
C ASP A 111 12.62 -20.89 5.25
N ASP A 112 11.43 -20.57 5.76
CA ASP A 112 10.15 -21.10 5.29
C ASP A 112 9.76 -20.62 3.89
N LYS A 113 10.49 -19.65 3.33
CA LYS A 113 10.30 -19.04 2.01
C LYS A 113 9.02 -18.22 1.87
N TRP A 114 8.36 -17.89 2.98
CA TRP A 114 7.08 -17.17 3.00
C TRP A 114 7.04 -16.02 3.98
N SER A 115 7.56 -16.22 5.20
CA SER A 115 7.51 -15.19 6.22
C SER A 115 8.45 -14.06 5.85
N VAL A 116 7.90 -12.85 5.80
CA VAL A 116 8.63 -11.61 5.52
C VAL A 116 8.68 -10.81 6.81
N VAL A 117 9.87 -10.50 7.27
CA VAL A 117 10.10 -9.61 8.41
C VAL A 117 10.93 -8.41 8.00
N SER A 118 10.87 -7.34 8.80
CA SER A 118 11.80 -6.23 8.63
C SER A 118 13.20 -6.64 9.06
N GLU A 119 14.21 -6.14 8.35
CA GLU A 119 15.62 -6.35 8.68
C GLU A 119 15.97 -5.85 10.11
N ASP A 120 15.31 -4.79 10.57
CA ASP A 120 15.53 -4.22 11.90
C ASP A 120 14.77 -4.96 13.04
N GLY A 121 13.92 -5.93 12.70
CA GLY A 121 13.13 -6.70 13.65
C GLY A 121 12.03 -5.91 14.38
N LEU A 122 11.73 -4.68 13.95
CA LEU A 122 10.67 -3.85 14.53
C LEU A 122 9.28 -4.21 13.98
N ASN A 123 8.24 -3.80 14.70
CA ASN A 123 6.86 -3.99 14.26
C ASN A 123 6.60 -3.27 12.92
N SER A 124 5.79 -3.89 12.07
CA SER A 124 5.25 -3.31 10.83
C SER A 124 3.71 -3.30 10.88
N SER A 125 3.08 -2.58 9.95
CA SER A 125 1.62 -2.60 9.79
C SER A 125 1.21 -2.63 8.32
N HIS A 126 0.10 -3.28 8.02
CA HIS A 126 -0.39 -3.51 6.67
C HIS A 126 -1.93 -3.38 6.63
N TYR A 127 -2.41 -2.49 5.76
CA TYR A 127 -3.82 -2.38 5.36
C TYR A 127 -3.96 -2.55 3.86
N GLU A 128 -5.07 -3.14 3.42
CA GLU A 128 -5.30 -3.40 2.01
C GLU A 128 -6.78 -3.35 1.64
N HIS A 129 -7.05 -2.74 0.48
CA HIS A 129 -8.33 -2.81 -0.20
C HIS A 129 -8.17 -3.16 -1.68
N THR A 130 -9.13 -3.94 -2.19
CA THR A 130 -9.37 -4.03 -3.62
C THR A 130 -10.26 -2.87 -4.05
N VAL A 131 -9.82 -2.15 -5.08
CA VAL A 131 -10.47 -0.96 -5.61
C VAL A 131 -10.83 -1.20 -7.07
N ALA A 132 -12.06 -0.85 -7.44
CA ALA A 132 -12.50 -0.76 -8.83
C ALA A 132 -12.71 0.69 -9.24
N ILE A 133 -12.39 1.01 -10.49
CA ILE A 133 -12.74 2.31 -11.07
C ILE A 133 -14.09 2.17 -11.79
N ILE A 134 -15.14 2.70 -11.18
CA ILE A 134 -16.53 2.64 -11.67
C ILE A 134 -17.03 4.07 -11.86
N ASP A 135 -17.59 4.37 -13.03
CA ASP A 135 -18.05 5.72 -13.41
C ASP A 135 -17.01 6.82 -13.15
N ASN A 136 -15.75 6.50 -13.46
CA ASN A 136 -14.56 7.31 -13.22
C ASN A 136 -14.26 7.64 -11.75
N LYS A 137 -14.78 6.86 -10.80
CA LYS A 137 -14.52 6.99 -9.36
C LYS A 137 -13.90 5.72 -8.81
N ALA A 138 -13.01 5.86 -7.83
CA ALA A 138 -12.54 4.72 -7.04
C ALA A 138 -13.66 4.23 -6.12
N VAL A 139 -13.96 2.93 -6.17
CA VAL A 139 -14.94 2.24 -5.34
C VAL A 139 -14.24 1.10 -4.63
N ILE A 140 -14.32 1.09 -3.30
CA ILE A 140 -13.77 0.00 -2.48
C ILE A 140 -14.70 -1.21 -2.61
N LEU A 141 -14.14 -2.36 -2.96
CA LEU A 141 -14.90 -3.61 -3.12
C LEU A 141 -14.90 -4.49 -1.87
N THR A 142 -14.01 -4.22 -0.92
CA THR A 142 -13.77 -5.04 0.27
C THR A 142 -14.04 -4.28 1.56
N GLU A 143 -14.89 -3.26 1.52
CA GLU A 143 -15.42 -2.58 2.71
C GLU A 143 -16.49 -3.47 3.35
N ALA A 144 -16.43 -3.64 4.66
CA ALA A 144 -17.32 -4.50 5.45
C ALA A 144 -18.28 -3.67 6.31
#